data_AF-A0A7V3J2M7-F1
#
_entry.id   AF-A0A7V3J2M7-F1
#
_cell.length_a   1.000
_cell.length_b   1.000
_cell.length_c   1.000
_cell.angle_alpha   90.00
_cell.angle_beta   90.00
_cell.angle_gamma   90.00
#
_symmetry.space_group_name_H-M   'P 1'
#
loop_
_entity.id
_entity.type
_entity.pdbx_description
1 polymer ?
#
loop_
_entity_poly.entity_id
_entity_poly.type
_entity_poly.pdbx_seq_one_letter_code
_entity_poly.pdbx_strand_id
1 'polypeptide(L)'
;NYSSIRAGMLEFRPRCEMVQHGVLVHQMCRPVWAAWMKQAVLAGALDAPGFARGGPARRRQYLAVTWIPQGWQWVDPEKEFKAMLLAIRAGLMSRSEAISAFGYDAEDVDREIAADNRRADDLGLILDSDPRHTSKDGGLATANAAGAAPTGSPSPA
;
A
#
# COMPACT_ATOMS: atom_id res chain seq x y z
N ASN A 1 -14.83 22.94 25.12
CA ASN A 1 -14.62 23.41 23.74
C ASN A 1 -13.83 22.41 22.85
N TYR A 2 -13.64 21.15 23.28
CA TYR A 2 -12.96 20.11 22.48
C TYR A 2 -13.96 19.21 21.73
N SER A 3 -15.18 19.06 22.25
CA SER A 3 -16.18 18.16 21.66
C SER A 3 -16.92 18.75 20.44
N SER A 4 -17.05 20.08 20.34
CA SER A 4 -17.70 20.76 19.21
C SER A 4 -16.86 20.71 17.94
N ILE A 5 -15.54 20.92 18.05
CA ILE A 5 -14.59 20.82 16.93
C ILE A 5 -14.49 19.38 16.42
N ARG A 6 -14.44 18.39 17.34
CA ARG A 6 -14.41 16.97 16.97
C ARG A 6 -15.70 16.53 16.27
N ALA A 7 -16.86 16.99 16.74
CA ALA A 7 -18.14 16.72 16.09
C ALA A 7 -18.19 17.29 14.67
N GLY A 8 -17.73 18.54 14.47
CA GLY A 8 -17.67 19.16 13.13
C GLY A 8 -16.72 18.45 12.17
N MET A 9 -15.55 17.98 12.63
CA MET A 9 -14.63 17.21 11.79
C MET A 9 -15.20 15.85 11.38
N LEU A 10 -16.00 15.22 12.24
CA LEU A 10 -16.57 13.90 11.99
C LEU A 10 -17.56 13.92 10.80
N GLU A 11 -18.31 14.99 10.63
CA GLU A 11 -19.22 15.18 9.48
C GLU A 11 -18.49 15.71 8.24
N PHE A 12 -17.43 16.50 8.44
CA PHE A 12 -16.67 17.11 7.35
C PHE A 12 -15.88 16.09 6.52
N ARG A 13 -15.22 15.12 7.16
CA ARG A 13 -14.37 14.14 6.44
C ARG A 13 -15.15 13.28 5.45
N PRO A 14 -16.26 12.62 5.83
CA PRO A 14 -17.04 11.83 4.88
C PRO A 14 -17.59 12.68 3.73
N ARG A 15 -17.93 13.95 4.00
CA ARG A 15 -18.36 14.89 2.96
C ARG A 15 -17.24 15.20 1.98
N CYS A 16 -16.03 15.45 2.46
CA CYS A 16 -14.86 15.65 1.61
C CYS A 16 -14.54 14.40 0.79
N GLU A 17 -14.55 13.21 1.39
CA GLU A 17 -14.30 11.94 0.71
C GLU A 17 -15.34 11.68 -0.37
N MET A 18 -16.63 11.94 -0.09
CA MET A 18 -17.69 11.87 -1.10
C MET A 18 -17.41 12.78 -2.29
N VAL A 19 -16.95 14.01 -2.07
CA VAL A 19 -16.61 14.93 -3.17
C VAL A 19 -15.36 14.47 -3.91
N GLN A 20 -14.32 14.02 -3.21
CA GLN A 20 -13.09 13.51 -3.80
C GLN A 20 -13.36 12.29 -4.69
N HIS A 21 -13.95 11.24 -4.12
CA HIS A 21 -14.19 9.98 -4.81
C HIS A 21 -15.38 10.03 -5.76
N GLY A 22 -16.44 10.76 -5.42
CA GLY A 22 -17.66 10.84 -6.23
C GLY A 22 -17.60 11.86 -7.36
N VAL A 23 -16.84 12.95 -7.20
CA VAL A 23 -16.80 14.05 -8.18
C VAL A 23 -15.41 14.23 -8.77
N LEU A 24 -14.41 14.57 -7.95
CA LEU A 24 -13.09 14.97 -8.46
C LEU A 24 -12.41 13.84 -9.25
N VAL A 25 -12.41 12.63 -8.71
CA VAL A 25 -11.84 11.46 -9.39
C VAL A 25 -12.51 11.23 -10.76
N HIS A 26 -13.84 11.34 -10.83
CA HIS A 26 -14.59 11.05 -12.06
C HIS A 26 -14.53 12.16 -13.10
N GLN A 27 -14.67 13.41 -12.67
CA GLN A 27 -14.80 14.56 -13.56
C GLN A 27 -13.45 15.17 -13.95
N MET A 28 -12.42 15.00 -13.13
CA MET A 28 -11.12 15.62 -13.35
C MET A 28 -10.02 14.58 -13.51
N CYS A 29 -9.80 13.73 -12.50
CA CYS A 29 -8.61 12.90 -12.46
C CYS A 29 -8.61 11.82 -13.56
N ARG A 30 -9.74 11.13 -13.76
CA ARG A 30 -9.89 10.10 -14.79
C ARG A 30 -9.74 10.64 -16.23
N PRO A 31 -10.39 11.76 -16.63
CA PRO A 31 -10.16 12.35 -17.95
C PRO A 31 -8.72 12.79 -18.18
N VAL A 32 -8.09 13.44 -17.19
CA VAL A 32 -6.70 13.88 -17.26
C VAL A 32 -5.76 12.68 -17.42
N TRP A 33 -5.95 11.62 -16.62
CA TRP A 33 -5.18 10.38 -16.70
C TRP A 33 -5.32 9.72 -18.07
N ALA A 34 -6.54 9.62 -18.60
CA ALA A 34 -6.78 9.03 -19.91
C ALA A 34 -6.13 9.83 -21.05
N ALA A 35 -6.16 11.16 -20.97
CA ALA A 35 -5.51 12.04 -21.93
C ALA A 35 -3.98 11.91 -21.87
N TRP A 36 -3.41 11.93 -20.66
CA TRP A 36 -1.98 11.74 -20.44
C TRP A 36 -1.51 10.38 -20.94
N MET A 37 -2.19 9.28 -20.58
CA MET A 37 -1.84 7.92 -21.01
C MET A 37 -1.84 7.80 -22.52
N LYS A 38 -2.87 8.32 -23.19
CA LYS A 38 -2.95 8.35 -24.64
C LYS A 38 -1.76 9.09 -25.25
N GLN A 39 -1.40 10.24 -24.71
CA GLN A 39 -0.29 11.04 -25.21
C GLN A 39 1.06 10.36 -24.98
N ALA A 40 1.27 9.76 -23.81
CA ALA A 40 2.50 9.04 -23.47
C ALA A 40 2.74 7.85 -24.41
N VAL A 41 1.68 7.10 -24.74
CA VAL A 41 1.75 6.00 -25.72
C VAL A 41 2.00 6.53 -27.14
N LEU A 42 1.34 7.60 -27.55
CA LEU A 42 1.55 8.20 -28.89
C LEU A 42 2.95 8.80 -29.05
N ALA A 43 3.52 9.35 -27.99
CA ALA A 43 4.88 9.87 -27.96
C ALA A 43 5.94 8.76 -27.88
N GLY A 44 5.54 7.49 -27.69
CA GLY A 44 6.47 6.37 -27.54
C GLY A 44 7.20 6.33 -26.19
N ALA A 45 6.77 7.11 -25.19
CA ALA A 45 7.35 7.12 -23.85
C ALA A 45 6.92 5.90 -23.02
N LEU A 46 5.77 5.29 -23.37
CA LEU A 46 5.27 4.06 -22.77
C LEU A 46 5.01 3.02 -23.85
N ASP A 47 5.56 1.82 -23.68
CA ASP A 47 5.20 0.67 -24.49
C ASP A 47 3.91 0.06 -23.95
N ALA A 48 2.80 0.22 -24.68
CA ALA A 48 1.49 -0.31 -24.33
C ALA A 48 0.88 -1.08 -25.51
N PRO A 49 1.32 -2.33 -25.76
CA PRO A 49 0.85 -3.13 -26.88
C PRO A 49 -0.68 -3.30 -26.87
N GLY A 50 -1.30 -2.97 -28.00
CA GLY A 50 -2.75 -3.07 -28.15
C GLY A 50 -3.55 -2.00 -27.41
N PHE A 51 -2.93 -0.95 -26.87
CA PHE A 51 -3.67 0.19 -26.27
C PHE A 51 -4.55 0.91 -27.31
N ALA A 52 -4.00 1.19 -28.50
CA ALA A 52 -4.73 1.85 -29.58
C ALA A 52 -5.60 0.87 -30.41
N ARG A 53 -5.06 -0.32 -30.73
CA ARG A 53 -5.67 -1.29 -31.65
C ARG A 53 -6.52 -2.38 -30.98
N GLY A 54 -6.36 -2.60 -29.67
CA GLY A 54 -7.04 -3.67 -28.92
C GLY A 54 -8.46 -3.35 -28.46
N GLY A 55 -9.03 -2.24 -28.95
CA GLY A 55 -10.39 -1.81 -28.62
C GLY A 55 -10.59 -1.28 -27.20
N PRO A 56 -11.84 -0.95 -26.82
CA PRO A 56 -12.15 -0.32 -25.53
C PRO A 56 -11.80 -1.19 -24.32
N ALA A 57 -11.96 -2.51 -24.42
CA ALA A 57 -11.73 -3.43 -23.31
C ALA A 57 -10.26 -3.48 -22.88
N ARG A 58 -9.33 -3.64 -23.84
CA ARG A 58 -7.90 -3.64 -23.57
C ARG A 58 -7.42 -2.28 -23.06
N ARG A 59 -7.93 -1.18 -23.65
CA ARG A 59 -7.62 0.17 -23.17
C ARG A 59 -8.04 0.40 -21.70
N ARG A 60 -9.17 -0.16 -21.25
CA ARG A 60 -9.60 -0.04 -19.84
C ARG A 60 -8.61 -0.69 -18.86
N GLN A 61 -7.92 -1.76 -19.26
CA GLN A 61 -6.92 -2.41 -18.41
C GLN A 61 -5.73 -1.47 -18.13
N TYR A 62 -5.24 -0.78 -19.15
CA TYR A 62 -4.16 0.21 -19.00
C TYR A 62 -4.59 1.49 -18.26
N LEU A 63 -5.90 1.80 -18.25
CA LEU A 63 -6.43 2.96 -17.54
C LEU A 63 -6.89 2.63 -16.11
N ALA A 64 -6.83 1.37 -15.71
CA ALA A 64 -7.15 0.96 -14.35
C ALA A 64 -6.08 1.51 -13.41
N VAL A 65 -6.49 2.38 -12.49
CA VAL A 65 -5.63 2.99 -11.49
C VAL A 65 -6.43 3.17 -10.20
N THR A 66 -5.78 2.95 -9.07
CA THR A 66 -6.34 3.22 -7.75
C THR A 66 -6.09 4.67 -7.40
N TRP A 67 -7.15 5.40 -7.04
CA TRP A 67 -7.05 6.80 -6.63
C TRP A 67 -6.93 6.87 -5.12
N ILE A 68 -5.72 7.18 -4.65
CA ILE A 68 -5.40 7.26 -3.23
C ILE A 68 -5.35 8.75 -2.85
N PRO A 69 -6.34 9.26 -2.09
CA PRO A 69 -6.29 10.63 -1.58
C PRO A 69 -5.27 10.74 -0.44
N GLN A 70 -4.89 11.97 -0.11
CA GLN A 70 -4.09 12.25 1.09
C GLN A 70 -4.76 11.71 2.36
N GLY A 71 -3.99 11.03 3.21
CA GLY A 71 -4.49 10.50 4.47
C GLY A 71 -4.89 11.58 5.46
N TRP A 72 -5.88 11.28 6.29
CA TRP A 72 -6.28 12.17 7.38
C TRP A 72 -5.41 11.95 8.61
N GLN A 73 -4.97 13.03 9.25
CA GLN A 73 -4.33 12.94 10.55
C GLN A 73 -5.36 12.65 11.63
N TRP A 74 -5.03 11.72 12.52
CA TRP A 74 -5.95 11.23 13.55
C TRP A 74 -5.80 12.07 14.82
N VAL A 75 -6.87 12.17 15.61
CA VAL A 75 -6.87 12.97 16.85
C VAL A 75 -6.10 12.25 17.97
N ASP A 76 -6.20 10.92 18.04
CA ASP A 76 -5.43 10.07 18.97
C ASP A 76 -4.78 8.93 18.16
N PRO A 77 -3.58 9.13 17.59
CA PRO A 77 -2.98 8.13 16.69
C PRO A 77 -2.81 6.75 17.34
N GLU A 78 -2.50 6.68 18.63
CA GLU A 78 -2.14 5.43 19.29
C GLU A 78 -3.31 4.44 19.38
N LYS A 79 -4.47 4.91 19.87
CA LYS A 79 -5.68 4.09 19.97
C LYS A 79 -6.16 3.64 18.60
N GLU A 80 -6.03 4.53 17.64
CA GLU A 80 -6.47 4.37 16.27
C GLU A 80 -5.61 3.32 15.53
N PHE A 81 -4.28 3.37 15.67
CA PHE A 81 -3.38 2.33 15.17
C PHE A 81 -3.62 0.97 15.83
N LYS A 82 -3.89 0.95 17.14
CA LYS A 82 -4.25 -0.30 17.85
C LYS A 82 -5.55 -0.91 17.28
N ALA A 83 -6.54 -0.08 16.98
CA ALA A 83 -7.79 -0.51 16.37
C ALA A 83 -7.57 -1.06 14.95
N MET A 84 -6.76 -0.39 14.12
CA MET A 84 -6.40 -0.89 12.79
C MET A 84 -5.66 -2.23 12.85
N LEU A 85 -4.67 -2.37 13.74
CA LEU A 85 -3.96 -3.63 13.94
C LEU A 85 -4.93 -4.77 14.33
N LEU A 86 -5.89 -4.48 15.20
CA LEU A 86 -6.92 -5.43 15.60
C LEU A 86 -7.84 -5.79 14.43
N ALA A 87 -8.29 -4.80 13.65
CA ALA A 87 -9.14 -5.02 12.48
C ALA A 87 -8.44 -5.88 11.42
N ILE A 88 -7.15 -5.62 11.17
CA ILE A 88 -6.34 -6.43 10.25
C ILE A 88 -6.24 -7.86 10.74
N ARG A 89 -5.93 -8.07 12.03
CA ARG A 89 -5.85 -9.41 12.62
C ARG A 89 -7.19 -10.14 12.64
N ALA A 90 -8.30 -9.41 12.77
CA ALA A 90 -9.65 -9.94 12.68
C ALA A 90 -10.12 -10.20 11.24
N GLY A 91 -9.33 -9.85 10.23
CA GLY A 91 -9.68 -10.00 8.81
C GLY A 91 -10.72 -9.01 8.30
N LEU A 92 -10.99 -7.93 9.06
CA LEU A 92 -11.94 -6.88 8.70
C LEU A 92 -11.33 -5.80 7.80
N MET A 93 -10.00 -5.70 7.75
CA MET A 93 -9.26 -4.70 6.98
C MET A 93 -7.99 -5.34 6.45
N SER A 94 -7.60 -5.01 5.22
CA SER A 94 -6.30 -5.45 4.69
C SER A 94 -5.19 -4.48 5.09
N ARG A 95 -3.94 -4.96 5.11
CA ARG A 95 -2.78 -4.08 5.33
C ARG A 95 -2.66 -3.02 4.23
N SER A 96 -2.91 -3.40 2.97
CA SER A 96 -2.85 -2.48 1.83
C SER A 96 -3.88 -1.37 1.94
N GLU A 97 -5.09 -1.69 2.42
CA GLU A 97 -6.15 -0.72 2.69
C GLU A 97 -5.77 0.23 3.83
N ALA A 98 -5.19 -0.29 4.91
CA ALA A 98 -4.68 0.55 5.99
C ALA A 98 -3.58 1.51 5.52
N ILE A 99 -2.64 1.06 4.67
CA ILE A 99 -1.59 1.91 4.10
C ILE A 99 -2.18 2.98 3.16
N SER A 100 -3.12 2.57 2.30
CA SER A 100 -3.82 3.49 1.38
C SER A 100 -4.60 4.56 2.13
N ALA A 101 -5.15 4.26 3.31
CA ALA A 101 -5.84 5.23 4.15
C ALA A 101 -4.92 6.38 4.63
N PHE A 102 -3.60 6.18 4.63
CA PHE A 102 -2.62 7.21 4.91
C PHE A 102 -2.13 7.97 3.66
N GLY A 103 -2.60 7.58 2.48
CA GLY A 103 -2.23 8.22 1.23
C GLY A 103 -1.04 7.57 0.52
N TYR A 104 -0.59 6.40 0.96
CA TYR A 104 0.57 5.70 0.41
C TYR A 104 0.15 4.49 -0.41
N ASP A 105 0.99 4.13 -1.38
CA ASP A 105 0.84 2.87 -2.09
C ASP A 105 1.49 1.72 -1.32
N ALA A 106 0.80 0.59 -1.26
CA ALA A 106 1.25 -0.56 -0.50
C ALA A 106 2.49 -1.24 -1.11
N GLU A 107 2.59 -1.26 -2.45
CA GLU A 107 3.73 -1.86 -3.14
C GLU A 107 5.00 -1.04 -2.92
N ASP A 108 4.88 0.29 -2.91
CA ASP A 108 5.99 1.19 -2.58
C ASP A 108 6.47 0.98 -1.15
N VAL A 109 5.56 0.93 -0.17
CA VAL A 109 5.90 0.65 1.24
C VAL A 109 6.56 -0.72 1.39
N ASP A 110 6.08 -1.75 0.68
CA ASP A 110 6.70 -3.08 0.72
C ASP A 110 8.12 -3.08 0.14
N ARG A 111 8.34 -2.32 -0.93
CA ARG A 111 9.66 -2.16 -1.54
C ARG A 111 10.64 -1.44 -0.62
N GLU A 112 10.17 -0.41 0.07
CA GLU A 112 10.94 0.34 1.08
C GLU A 112 11.31 -0.54 2.27
N ILE A 113 10.34 -1.25 2.86
CA ILE A 113 10.59 -2.19 3.97
C ILE A 113 11.62 -3.25 3.54
N ALA A 114 11.48 -3.81 2.34
CA ALA A 114 12.44 -4.79 1.84
C ALA A 114 13.84 -4.20 1.64
N ALA A 115 13.95 -2.95 1.19
CA ALA A 115 15.23 -2.25 1.05
C ALA A 115 15.86 -1.91 2.40
N ASP A 116 15.05 -1.50 3.37
CA ASP A 116 15.48 -1.16 4.73
C ASP A 116 15.97 -2.39 5.48
N ASN A 117 15.27 -3.52 5.35
CA ASN A 117 15.70 -4.80 5.91
C ASN A 117 17.05 -5.24 5.35
N ARG A 118 17.24 -5.16 4.01
CA ARG A 118 18.55 -5.47 3.40
C ARG A 118 19.65 -4.56 3.93
N ARG A 119 19.37 -3.26 4.04
CA ARG A 119 20.34 -2.28 4.56
C ARG A 119 20.67 -2.53 6.03
N ALA A 120 19.70 -2.94 6.84
CA ALA A 120 19.92 -3.31 8.23
C ALA A 120 20.81 -4.56 8.33
N ASP A 121 20.54 -5.57 7.51
CA ASP A 121 21.33 -6.80 7.41
C ASP A 121 22.79 -6.48 7.00
N ASP A 122 23.00 -5.63 6.00
CA ASP A 122 24.32 -5.19 5.52
C ASP A 122 25.13 -4.42 6.58
N LEU A 123 24.44 -3.64 7.42
CA LEU A 123 25.04 -2.82 8.47
C LEU A 123 25.15 -3.55 9.82
N GLY A 124 24.63 -4.77 9.94
CA GLY A 124 24.58 -5.51 11.20
C GLY A 124 23.68 -4.87 12.26
N LEU A 125 22.64 -4.14 11.85
CA LEU A 125 21.68 -3.49 12.75
C LEU A 125 20.57 -4.46 13.13
N ILE A 126 20.28 -4.57 14.43
CA ILE A 126 19.13 -5.34 14.94
C ILE A 126 18.06 -4.34 15.36
N LEU A 127 16.92 -4.35 14.66
CA LEU A 127 15.82 -3.41 14.88
C LEU A 127 14.60 -4.15 15.43
N ASP A 128 13.97 -3.57 16.47
CA ASP A 128 12.74 -4.14 17.08
C ASP A 128 11.55 -4.21 16.11
N SER A 129 11.61 -3.42 15.03
CA SER A 129 10.62 -3.43 13.95
C SER A 129 10.69 -4.68 13.06
N ASP A 130 11.78 -5.45 13.14
CA ASP A 130 12.00 -6.63 12.32
C ASP A 130 11.69 -7.93 13.08
N PRO A 131 10.51 -8.53 12.86
CA PRO A 131 10.13 -9.76 13.56
C PRO A 131 10.98 -10.98 13.18
N ARG A 132 11.87 -10.89 12.16
CA ARG A 132 12.86 -11.93 11.84
C ARG A 132 13.88 -12.10 12.98
N HIS A 133 14.17 -11.03 13.70
CA HIS A 133 15.23 -10.99 14.71
C HIS A 133 14.72 -10.66 16.13
N THR A 134 13.58 -9.97 16.26
CA THR A 134 13.07 -9.52 17.57
C THR A 134 11.60 -9.89 17.79
N SER A 135 11.27 -10.30 19.00
CA SER A 135 9.90 -10.43 19.50
C SER A 135 9.34 -9.06 19.85
N LYS A 136 8.02 -9.01 20.09
CA LYS A 136 7.27 -7.78 20.43
C LYS A 136 7.85 -7.01 21.63
N ASP A 137 8.58 -7.69 22.51
CA ASP A 137 9.21 -7.14 23.71
C ASP A 137 10.72 -6.83 23.52
N GLY A 138 11.24 -6.85 22.28
CA GLY A 138 12.66 -6.60 21.97
C GLY A 138 13.60 -7.78 22.29
N GLY A 139 13.08 -8.90 22.80
CA GLY A 139 13.85 -10.14 22.96
C GLY A 139 14.13 -10.82 21.61
N LEU A 140 15.17 -11.64 21.50
CA LEU A 140 15.48 -12.38 20.26
C LEU A 140 14.30 -13.25 19.82
N ALA A 141 13.86 -13.12 18.56
CA ALA A 141 12.86 -14.01 17.98
C ALA A 141 13.49 -15.39 17.73
N THR A 142 12.83 -16.47 18.19
CA THR A 142 13.25 -17.83 17.83
C THR A 142 12.97 -18.04 16.34
N ALA A 143 14.02 -17.99 15.51
CA ALA A 143 13.90 -18.23 14.08
C ALA A 143 13.29 -19.61 13.81
N ASN A 144 12.12 -19.66 13.16
CA ASN A 144 11.61 -20.89 12.56
C ASN A 144 12.40 -21.18 11.27
N ALA A 145 13.65 -21.58 11.41
CA ALA A 145 14.46 -22.12 10.33
C ALA A 145 14.14 -23.62 10.15
N ALA A 146 12.98 -23.92 9.54
CA ALA A 146 12.66 -25.26 9.07
C ALA A 146 11.88 -25.18 7.77
N GLY A 147 12.57 -25.32 6.63
CA GLY A 147 11.87 -25.43 5.35
C GLY A 147 12.66 -25.22 4.06
N ALA A 148 13.96 -25.54 3.98
CA ALA A 148 14.64 -25.73 2.70
C ALA A 148 15.96 -26.51 2.88
N ALA A 149 15.86 -27.83 3.07
CA ALA A 149 17.01 -28.72 2.86
C ALA A 149 16.96 -29.26 1.41
N PRO A 150 18.04 -29.15 0.62
CA PRO A 150 18.12 -29.81 -0.68
C PRO A 150 18.51 -31.27 -0.47
N THR A 151 17.55 -32.21 -0.56
CA THR A 151 17.85 -33.64 -0.67
C THR A 151 18.18 -34.00 -2.11
N GLY A 152 19.38 -33.62 -2.55
CA GLY A 152 20.04 -34.22 -3.71
C GLY A 152 20.96 -35.34 -3.24
N SER A 153 20.49 -36.58 -3.23
CA SER A 153 21.34 -37.76 -3.01
C SER A 153 22.11 -38.09 -4.29
N PRO A 154 23.44 -38.32 -4.27
CA PRO A 154 24.16 -38.85 -5.42
C PRO A 154 24.03 -40.37 -5.46
N SER A 155 23.75 -40.91 -6.64
CA SER A 155 23.77 -42.35 -6.94
C SER A 155 25.21 -42.81 -7.22
N PRO A 156 25.70 -43.89 -6.61
CA PRO A 156 26.95 -44.52 -7.04
C PRO A 156 26.69 -45.82 -7.82
N ALA A 157 27.42 -45.96 -8.92
CA ALA A 157 27.80 -47.16 -9.70
C ALA A 157 26.70 -48.13 -10.16
#